data_AF-A0A1D9PY11-F1
#
_entry.id   AF-A0A1D9PY11-F1
#
_cell.length_a   1.000
_cell.length_b   1.000
_cell.length_c   1.000
_cell.angle_alpha   90.00
_cell.angle_beta   90.00
_cell.angle_gamma   90.00
#
_symmetry.space_group_name_H-M   'P 1'
#
loop_
_entity.id
_entity.type
_entity.pdbx_description
1 polymer ?
#
loop_
_entity_poly.entity_id
_entity_poly.type
_entity_poly.pdbx_seq_one_letter_code
_entity_poly.pdbx_strand_id
1 'polypeptide(L)'
;MGFIPAPDCNARDAPPEGVATLSLTLSERRERVSSFEAFLSKEIALERQNLTICTNTLVSRILFRHDKGLPRTEKVLFKSMDPTSDRIFLTKVDKEVITDHISIPVAWEVPAAKSLTSMAIRPFRIALELLKYIFFRVGLFSIPVQTLALYVRSRVINKDSTGIVQTLPKSSDPQILITDIELRPLSTSAMDNFDEPEFKNIFSKTPIFCILATTPRPKSRGTVHLASNNPHDKSKSTLESSRNAVRLSLSIGDRMKTSAFPLLRNITFPAEIQELDVRSNNTEELDKFIRHRIRTTFHYASTCRMALENDQNPGVVDDELRVYGVQGLRVYNCDTSIFPQIVSGHLQAPAVMVAEKCADLMINRM
;
A
#
# COMPACT_ATOMS: atom_id res chain seq x y z
N MET A 1 -25.80 -7.65 1.87
CA MET A 1 -25.12 -6.87 0.82
C MET A 1 -24.60 -7.71 -0.34
N GLY A 2 -24.75 -9.04 -0.33
CA GLY A 2 -24.28 -9.92 -1.41
C GLY A 2 -22.85 -10.45 -1.23
N PHE A 3 -22.06 -9.85 -0.33
CA PHE A 3 -20.75 -10.36 0.05
C PHE A 3 -20.84 -11.74 0.69
N ILE A 4 -19.95 -12.62 0.26
CA ILE A 4 -19.74 -13.95 0.82
C ILE A 4 -18.49 -13.96 1.71
N PRO A 5 -18.49 -14.69 2.83
CA PRO A 5 -17.26 -14.92 3.59
C PRO A 5 -16.24 -15.67 2.72
N ALA A 6 -15.01 -15.16 2.69
CA ALA A 6 -13.87 -15.81 2.06
C ALA A 6 -12.83 -16.07 3.17
N PRO A 7 -12.80 -17.29 3.76
CA PRO A 7 -11.89 -17.61 4.87
C PRO A 7 -10.42 -17.37 4.53
N ASP A 8 -10.04 -17.63 3.27
CA ASP A 8 -8.76 -17.24 2.70
C ASP A 8 -8.98 -16.58 1.34
N CYS A 9 -8.79 -15.26 1.27
CA CYS A 9 -8.87 -14.51 0.01
C CYS A 9 -7.65 -14.66 -0.88
N ASN A 10 -6.57 -15.29 -0.39
CA ASN A 10 -5.35 -15.53 -1.16
C ASN A 10 -5.32 -16.93 -1.78
N ALA A 11 -6.29 -17.78 -1.48
CA ALA A 11 -6.43 -19.09 -2.11
C ALA A 11 -6.65 -18.92 -3.63
N ARG A 12 -6.05 -19.82 -4.41
CA ARG A 12 -6.11 -19.77 -5.88
C ARG A 12 -7.54 -19.81 -6.42
N ASP A 13 -8.42 -20.50 -5.73
CA ASP A 13 -9.84 -20.70 -6.02
C ASP A 13 -10.77 -19.80 -5.20
N ALA A 14 -10.22 -18.86 -4.43
CA ALA A 14 -11.01 -17.90 -3.68
C ALA A 14 -11.92 -17.10 -4.63
N PRO A 15 -13.17 -16.82 -4.23
CA PRO A 15 -14.01 -15.94 -5.00
C PRO A 15 -13.40 -14.53 -5.02
N PRO A 16 -13.44 -13.84 -6.17
CA PRO A 16 -12.93 -12.47 -6.26
C PRO A 16 -13.75 -11.47 -5.42
N GLU A 17 -15.05 -11.71 -5.22
CA GLU A 17 -15.85 -10.96 -4.26
C GLU A 17 -15.88 -11.67 -2.91
N GLY A 18 -15.62 -10.93 -1.85
CA GLY A 18 -15.82 -11.49 -0.53
C GLY A 18 -15.39 -10.58 0.60
N VAL A 19 -15.71 -11.03 1.80
CA VAL A 19 -15.21 -10.47 3.05
C VAL A 19 -14.21 -11.47 3.62
N ALA A 20 -12.96 -11.03 3.83
CA ALA A 20 -11.89 -11.90 4.27
C ALA A 20 -11.16 -11.33 5.49
N THR A 21 -10.79 -12.24 6.40
CA THR A 21 -9.82 -11.94 7.44
C THR A 21 -8.42 -12.00 6.82
N LEU A 22 -7.63 -10.96 7.02
CA LEU A 22 -6.30 -10.89 6.45
C LEU A 22 -5.34 -11.83 7.17
N SER A 23 -4.54 -12.56 6.39
CA SER A 23 -3.37 -13.25 6.91
C SER A 23 -2.34 -12.23 7.38
N LEU A 24 -1.75 -12.48 8.55
CA LEU A 24 -0.84 -11.56 9.22
C LEU A 24 0.54 -12.20 9.36
N THR A 25 1.59 -11.42 9.12
CA THR A 25 2.97 -11.89 9.32
C THR A 25 3.38 -11.64 10.77
N LEU A 26 2.96 -12.57 11.64
CA LEU A 26 3.21 -12.54 13.07
C LEU A 26 3.95 -13.81 13.51
N SER A 27 4.82 -13.68 14.52
CA SER A 27 5.45 -14.82 15.18
C SER A 27 4.43 -15.57 16.05
N GLU A 28 4.82 -16.73 16.59
CA GLU A 28 4.02 -17.45 17.59
C GLU A 28 3.72 -16.58 18.83
N ARG A 29 4.61 -15.64 19.15
CA ARG A 29 4.45 -14.65 20.23
C ARG A 29 3.63 -13.43 19.83
N ARG A 30 3.03 -13.43 18.64
CA ARG A 30 2.28 -12.29 18.07
C ARG A 30 3.12 -11.02 17.90
N GLU A 31 4.41 -11.18 17.67
CA GLU A 31 5.32 -10.09 17.32
C GLU A 31 5.35 -9.94 15.80
N ARG A 32 5.58 -8.72 15.31
CA ARG A 32 5.77 -8.47 13.87
C ARG A 32 6.98 -9.27 13.38
N VAL A 33 6.79 -10.04 12.32
CA VAL A 33 7.89 -10.66 11.58
C VAL A 33 8.16 -9.81 10.34
N SER A 34 9.33 -9.18 10.30
CA SER A 34 9.81 -8.39 9.16
C SER A 34 10.77 -9.21 8.30
N SER A 35 11.13 -8.72 7.11
CA SER A 35 12.21 -9.33 6.32
C SER A 35 13.55 -9.28 7.04
N PHE A 36 13.80 -8.24 7.85
CA PHE A 36 14.98 -8.17 8.71
C PHE A 36 14.99 -9.33 9.69
N GLU A 37 13.91 -9.55 10.44
CA GLU A 37 13.84 -10.65 11.41
C GLU A 37 13.93 -12.02 10.73
N ALA A 38 13.29 -12.20 9.58
CA ALA A 38 13.22 -13.49 8.90
C ALA A 38 14.51 -13.89 8.18
N PHE A 39 15.22 -12.94 7.55
CA PHE A 39 16.35 -13.23 6.66
C PHE A 39 17.70 -12.69 7.14
N LEU A 40 17.67 -11.67 8.01
CA LEU A 40 18.84 -10.91 8.48
C LEU A 40 18.79 -10.66 9.99
N SER A 41 18.25 -11.60 10.78
CA SER A 41 18.28 -11.49 12.24
C SER A 41 19.72 -11.35 12.72
N LYS A 42 19.90 -10.78 13.92
CA LYS A 42 21.24 -10.54 14.48
C LYS A 42 22.05 -11.84 14.55
N GLU A 43 21.41 -12.92 14.93
CA GLU A 43 22.01 -14.25 15.04
C GLU A 43 22.51 -14.74 13.67
N ILE A 44 21.62 -14.73 12.66
CA ILE A 44 21.97 -15.12 11.28
C ILE A 44 23.09 -14.24 10.71
N ALA A 45 23.02 -12.94 10.97
CA ALA A 45 24.02 -11.99 10.49
C ALA A 45 25.40 -12.22 11.12
N LEU A 46 25.46 -12.54 12.42
CA LEU A 46 26.72 -12.80 13.14
C LEU A 46 27.34 -14.16 12.78
N GLU A 47 26.53 -15.15 12.43
CA GLU A 47 27.02 -16.47 12.01
C GLU A 47 27.67 -16.45 10.61
N ARG A 48 27.25 -15.54 9.73
CA ARG A 48 27.68 -15.49 8.33
C ARG A 48 28.93 -14.63 8.14
N GLN A 49 30.09 -15.27 8.10
CA GLN A 49 31.39 -14.58 7.86
C GLN A 49 31.51 -13.95 6.46
N ASN A 50 30.69 -14.39 5.49
CA ASN A 50 30.65 -13.87 4.13
C ASN A 50 29.61 -12.75 3.92
N LEU A 51 28.96 -12.28 5.00
CA LEU A 51 27.95 -11.23 4.95
C LEU A 51 28.43 -9.98 5.70
N THR A 52 28.43 -8.85 5.01
CA THR A 52 28.72 -7.54 5.61
C THR A 52 27.46 -6.67 5.56
N ILE A 53 27.03 -6.15 6.71
CA ILE A 53 25.88 -5.25 6.81
C ILE A 53 26.38 -3.85 7.15
N CYS A 54 26.10 -2.90 6.26
CA CYS A 54 26.44 -1.49 6.45
C CYS A 54 25.15 -0.69 6.70
N THR A 55 24.93 -0.25 7.94
CA THR A 55 23.83 0.68 8.30
C THR A 55 24.28 2.13 8.17
N ASN A 56 23.36 3.09 8.27
CA ASN A 56 23.65 4.54 8.18
C ASN A 56 24.44 4.94 6.92
N THR A 57 24.23 4.21 5.84
CA THR A 57 24.97 4.34 4.59
C THR A 57 23.98 4.41 3.44
N LEU A 58 24.16 5.37 2.52
CA LEU A 58 23.34 5.55 1.34
C LEU A 58 24.14 5.22 0.08
N VAL A 59 23.54 4.46 -0.84
CA VAL A 59 24.09 4.35 -2.19
C VAL A 59 23.91 5.69 -2.89
N SER A 60 25.03 6.34 -3.22
CA SER A 60 25.03 7.64 -3.87
C SER A 60 25.06 7.53 -5.39
N ARG A 61 25.84 6.59 -5.94
CA ARG A 61 26.08 6.44 -7.38
C ARG A 61 26.51 5.03 -7.75
N ILE A 62 26.25 4.67 -9.01
CA ILE A 62 26.83 3.50 -9.68
C ILE A 62 27.83 4.02 -10.72
N LEU A 63 29.06 3.51 -10.68
CA LEU A 63 30.12 3.85 -11.61
C LEU A 63 30.21 2.80 -12.71
N PHE A 64 30.28 3.28 -13.95
CA PHE A 64 30.39 2.45 -15.13
C PHE A 64 31.77 2.55 -15.74
N ARG A 65 32.29 1.41 -16.18
CA ARG A 65 33.44 1.33 -17.06
C ARG A 65 32.95 1.30 -18.50
N HIS A 66 33.56 2.13 -19.34
CA HIS A 66 33.27 2.21 -20.75
C HIS A 66 34.44 1.60 -21.54
N ASP A 67 34.34 0.31 -21.87
CA ASP A 67 35.20 -0.36 -22.85
C ASP A 67 34.49 -0.40 -24.22
N LYS A 68 35.08 -1.02 -25.26
CA LYS A 68 34.40 -1.22 -26.56
C LYS A 68 33.16 -2.11 -26.37
N GLY A 69 31.97 -1.52 -26.28
CA GLY A 69 30.70 -2.23 -26.10
C GLY A 69 29.72 -1.47 -25.19
N LEU A 70 28.78 -2.21 -24.59
CA LEU A 70 27.86 -1.65 -23.59
C LEU A 70 28.61 -1.29 -22.30
N PRO A 71 28.22 -0.21 -21.60
CA PRO A 71 28.80 0.15 -20.31
C PRO A 71 28.63 -0.98 -19.30
N ARG A 72 29.69 -1.26 -18.53
CA ARG A 72 29.67 -2.29 -17.49
C ARG A 72 29.73 -1.66 -16.11
N THR A 73 28.87 -2.07 -15.19
CA THR A 73 28.96 -1.64 -13.79
C THR A 73 30.26 -2.13 -13.15
N GLU A 74 31.06 -1.22 -12.63
CA GLU A 74 32.36 -1.52 -12.02
C GLU A 74 32.31 -1.34 -10.49
N LYS A 75 31.71 -0.24 -10.01
CA LYS A 75 31.71 0.12 -8.58
C LYS A 75 30.40 0.77 -8.17
N VAL A 76 30.04 0.63 -6.90
CA VAL A 76 28.94 1.36 -6.25
C VAL A 76 29.56 2.26 -5.19
N LEU A 77 29.22 3.56 -5.22
CA LEU A 77 29.70 4.53 -4.25
C LEU A 77 28.69 4.68 -3.12
N PHE A 78 29.16 4.38 -1.92
CA PHE A 78 28.42 4.54 -0.68
C PHE A 78 28.81 5.86 -0.01
N LYS A 79 27.83 6.57 0.56
CA LYS A 79 28.02 7.78 1.35
C LYS A 79 27.50 7.54 2.77
N SER A 80 28.22 8.01 3.78
CA SER A 80 27.70 8.08 5.14
C SER A 80 26.50 9.03 5.23
N MET A 81 25.51 8.67 6.04
CA MET A 81 24.41 9.57 6.42
C MET A 81 24.80 10.56 7.53
N ASP A 82 26.03 10.49 8.04
CA ASP A 82 26.58 11.49 8.96
C ASP A 82 26.77 12.84 8.24
N PRO A 83 26.18 13.93 8.74
CA PRO A 83 26.24 15.25 8.12
C PRO A 83 27.66 15.85 8.05
N THR A 84 28.65 15.30 8.76
CA THR A 84 30.07 15.75 8.72
C THR A 84 30.88 15.20 7.53
N SER A 85 30.23 14.50 6.59
CA SER A 85 30.88 13.87 5.43
C SER A 85 30.64 14.64 4.11
N ASP A 86 31.69 15.27 3.58
CA ASP A 86 31.62 16.34 2.56
C ASP A 86 31.57 15.91 1.08
N ARG A 87 31.15 14.69 0.74
CA ARG A 87 31.11 14.27 -0.69
C ARG A 87 29.70 14.13 -1.23
N ILE A 88 29.33 14.94 -2.22
CA ILE A 88 28.04 14.92 -2.94
C ILE A 88 28.28 15.18 -4.42
N PHE A 89 27.60 14.44 -5.31
CA PHE A 89 27.53 14.79 -6.73
C PHE A 89 26.22 14.25 -7.39
N LEU A 90 25.63 15.04 -8.30
CA LEU A 90 24.33 14.84 -8.98
C LEU A 90 24.39 13.99 -10.27
N THR A 91 23.34 13.22 -10.59
CA THR A 91 23.10 12.66 -11.94
C THR A 91 21.61 12.64 -12.27
N LYS A 92 21.29 12.59 -13.57
CA LYS A 92 19.97 12.79 -14.15
C LYS A 92 19.32 11.44 -14.50
N VAL A 93 18.06 11.26 -14.10
CA VAL A 93 17.24 10.08 -14.45
C VAL A 93 16.12 10.54 -15.37
N ASP A 94 16.17 10.09 -16.63
CA ASP A 94 15.19 10.44 -17.65
C ASP A 94 14.12 9.33 -17.71
N LYS A 95 13.14 9.42 -16.78
CA LYS A 95 11.79 8.79 -16.78
C LYS A 95 11.65 7.43 -16.09
N GLU A 96 11.02 7.46 -14.91
CA GLU A 96 10.52 6.28 -14.19
C GLU A 96 8.99 6.35 -14.09
N VAL A 97 8.28 5.24 -14.33
CA VAL A 97 6.81 5.19 -14.27
C VAL A 97 6.37 4.62 -12.93
N ILE A 98 5.79 5.45 -12.05
CA ILE A 98 5.31 4.99 -10.74
C ILE A 98 3.82 4.64 -10.78
N THR A 99 3.48 3.50 -10.17
CA THR A 99 2.10 3.06 -9.92
C THR A 99 1.93 2.79 -8.43
N ASP A 100 0.78 3.11 -7.85
CA ASP A 100 0.47 2.89 -6.44
C ASP A 100 -1.02 2.59 -6.26
N HIS A 101 -1.38 1.86 -5.21
CA HIS A 101 -2.77 1.78 -4.79
C HIS A 101 -3.20 3.11 -4.19
N ILE A 102 -4.23 3.71 -4.75
CA ILE A 102 -4.81 4.94 -4.21
C ILE A 102 -5.96 4.58 -3.27
N SER A 103 -6.05 5.33 -2.18
CA SER A 103 -7.04 5.11 -1.14
C SER A 103 -7.78 6.40 -0.81
N ILE A 104 -9.08 6.27 -0.54
CA ILE A 104 -9.96 7.37 -0.14
C ILE A 104 -10.58 7.01 1.22
N PRO A 105 -10.24 7.71 2.31
CA PRO A 105 -10.80 7.44 3.63
C PRO A 105 -12.22 7.98 3.75
N VAL A 106 -13.19 7.08 3.98
CA VAL A 106 -14.56 7.40 4.39
C VAL A 106 -14.66 7.17 5.89
N ALA A 107 -15.01 8.18 6.67
CA ALA A 107 -14.86 8.14 8.12
C ALA A 107 -16.11 8.58 8.87
N TRP A 108 -16.28 8.03 10.07
CA TRP A 108 -17.34 8.34 11.01
C TRP A 108 -16.76 8.52 12.41
N GLU A 109 -17.35 9.43 13.18
CA GLU A 109 -17.13 9.45 14.61
C GLU A 109 -17.84 8.26 15.25
N VAL A 110 -17.20 7.69 16.27
CA VAL A 110 -17.72 6.57 17.06
C VAL A 110 -17.46 6.82 18.54
N PRO A 111 -18.17 6.14 19.46
CA PRO A 111 -17.81 6.16 20.87
C PRO A 111 -16.34 5.76 21.06
N ALA A 112 -15.65 6.43 21.98
CA ALA A 112 -14.21 6.21 22.22
C ALA A 112 -13.87 4.72 22.43
N ALA A 113 -14.72 3.98 23.14
CA ALA A 113 -14.51 2.54 23.38
C ALA A 113 -14.38 1.69 22.09
N LYS A 114 -14.88 2.16 20.95
CA LYS A 114 -14.87 1.47 19.65
C LYS A 114 -13.75 1.95 18.71
N SER A 115 -12.90 2.88 19.13
CA SER A 115 -11.78 3.40 18.34
C SER A 115 -10.45 3.28 19.10
N LEU A 116 -9.36 3.08 18.34
CA LEU A 116 -8.00 3.06 18.88
C LEU A 116 -7.57 4.42 19.42
N THR A 117 -8.21 5.53 18.99
CA THR A 117 -8.00 6.86 19.59
C THR A 117 -8.21 6.84 21.11
N SER A 118 -9.04 5.93 21.64
CA SER A 118 -9.21 5.81 23.09
C SER A 118 -7.92 5.46 23.85
N MET A 119 -6.94 4.82 23.22
CA MET A 119 -5.62 4.62 23.81
C MET A 119 -4.88 5.96 23.95
N ALA A 120 -4.92 6.81 22.91
CA ALA A 120 -4.31 8.14 22.95
C ALA A 120 -4.96 9.05 23.99
N ILE A 121 -6.28 8.93 24.19
CA ILE A 121 -7.03 9.76 25.14
C ILE A 121 -6.90 9.27 26.59
N ARG A 122 -6.62 7.97 26.82
CA ARG A 122 -6.61 7.35 28.15
C ARG A 122 -5.28 6.63 28.41
N PRO A 123 -4.27 7.30 29.01
CA PRO A 123 -2.93 6.72 29.18
C PRO A 123 -2.92 5.45 30.05
N PHE A 124 -3.81 5.34 31.05
CA PHE A 124 -3.93 4.11 31.85
C PHE A 124 -4.36 2.89 31.02
N ARG A 125 -5.14 3.11 29.95
CA ARG A 125 -5.55 2.02 29.04
C ARG A 125 -4.36 1.49 28.24
N ILE A 126 -3.43 2.37 27.85
CA ILE A 126 -2.17 1.96 27.19
C ILE A 126 -1.39 1.02 28.11
N ALA A 127 -1.19 1.42 29.37
CA ALA A 127 -0.47 0.60 30.34
C ALA A 127 -1.14 -0.77 30.51
N LEU A 128 -2.47 -0.82 30.66
CA LEU A 128 -3.20 -2.08 30.80
C LEU A 128 -3.10 -2.97 29.56
N GLU A 129 -3.28 -2.42 28.35
CA GLU A 129 -3.14 -3.19 27.10
C GLU A 129 -1.70 -3.66 26.87
N LEU A 130 -0.71 -2.88 27.30
CA LEU A 130 0.69 -3.26 27.25
C LEU A 130 1.00 -4.41 28.21
N LEU A 131 0.47 -4.37 29.43
CA LEU A 131 0.60 -5.48 30.39
C LEU A 131 -0.07 -6.75 29.86
N LYS A 132 -1.26 -6.65 29.26
CA LYS A 132 -1.91 -7.78 28.58
C LYS A 132 -1.02 -8.38 27.49
N TYR A 133 -0.37 -7.53 26.71
CA TYR A 133 0.53 -7.97 25.66
C TYR A 133 1.80 -8.63 26.24
N ILE A 134 2.50 -7.97 27.16
CA ILE A 134 3.75 -8.48 27.74
C ILE A 134 3.55 -9.85 28.41
N PHE A 135 2.51 -9.98 29.24
CA PHE A 135 2.32 -11.19 30.04
C PHE A 135 1.54 -12.29 29.33
N PHE A 136 0.60 -11.95 28.44
CA PHE A 136 -0.34 -12.92 27.86
C PHE A 136 -0.37 -12.92 26.33
N ARG A 137 0.34 -12.00 25.67
CA ARG A 137 0.35 -11.84 24.20
C ARG A 137 -1.04 -11.63 23.60
N VAL A 138 -1.91 -10.97 24.37
CA VAL A 138 -3.27 -10.58 23.96
C VAL A 138 -3.47 -9.07 24.05
N GLY A 139 -4.64 -8.59 23.60
CA GLY A 139 -5.00 -7.18 23.66
C GLY A 139 -4.60 -6.41 22.40
N LEU A 140 -4.77 -5.10 22.44
CA LEU A 140 -4.70 -4.24 21.25
C LEU A 140 -3.30 -4.19 20.60
N PHE A 141 -2.23 -4.45 21.35
CA PHE A 141 -0.86 -4.52 20.79
C PHE A 141 -0.56 -5.84 20.07
N SER A 142 -1.39 -6.88 20.26
CA SER A 142 -1.23 -8.18 19.60
C SER A 142 -1.93 -8.28 18.25
N ILE A 143 -2.64 -7.23 17.84
CA ILE A 143 -3.50 -7.22 16.65
C ILE A 143 -3.12 -5.99 15.79
N PRO A 144 -2.93 -6.15 14.47
CA PRO A 144 -2.70 -5.02 13.59
C PRO A 144 -3.96 -4.16 13.44
N VAL A 145 -3.78 -2.93 12.97
CA VAL A 145 -4.87 -1.97 12.76
C VAL A 145 -5.90 -2.48 11.73
N GLN A 146 -5.45 -3.23 10.73
CA GLN A 146 -6.30 -3.84 9.71
C GLN A 146 -6.31 -5.35 9.88
N THR A 147 -7.50 -5.92 10.06
CA THR A 147 -7.72 -7.38 10.18
C THR A 147 -8.72 -7.90 9.17
N LEU A 148 -9.50 -7.02 8.54
CA LEU A 148 -10.57 -7.35 7.61
C LEU A 148 -10.37 -6.56 6.32
N ALA A 149 -10.67 -7.19 5.20
CA ALA A 149 -10.81 -6.54 3.91
C ALA A 149 -12.04 -7.07 3.17
N LEU A 150 -12.68 -6.19 2.40
CA LEU A 150 -13.71 -6.57 1.46
C LEU A 150 -13.15 -6.35 0.06
N TYR A 151 -13.13 -7.39 -0.75
CA TYR A 151 -12.75 -7.30 -2.15
C TYR A 151 -13.99 -7.33 -3.02
N VAL A 152 -14.01 -6.46 -4.03
CA VAL A 152 -15.13 -6.37 -4.96
C VAL A 152 -14.66 -5.86 -6.31
N ARG A 153 -15.31 -6.36 -7.36
CA ARG A 153 -15.18 -5.76 -8.68
C ARG A 153 -16.23 -4.67 -8.88
N SER A 154 -15.82 -3.50 -9.37
CA SER A 154 -16.67 -2.35 -9.65
C SER A 154 -17.88 -2.72 -10.52
N ARG A 155 -17.71 -3.64 -11.47
CA ARG A 155 -18.74 -4.10 -12.41
C ARG A 155 -19.89 -4.88 -11.79
N VAL A 156 -19.70 -5.49 -10.61
CA VAL A 156 -20.75 -6.26 -9.93
C VAL A 156 -21.51 -5.44 -8.90
N ILE A 157 -21.10 -4.20 -8.65
CA ILE A 157 -21.80 -3.29 -7.74
C ILE A 157 -23.14 -2.91 -8.38
N ASN A 158 -24.21 -2.98 -7.60
CA ASN A 158 -25.53 -2.55 -8.03
C ASN A 158 -25.52 -1.07 -8.44
N LYS A 159 -26.40 -0.66 -9.37
CA LYS A 159 -26.48 0.76 -9.81
C LYS A 159 -26.73 1.75 -8.67
N ASP A 160 -27.42 1.31 -7.61
CA ASP A 160 -27.71 2.08 -6.41
C ASP A 160 -26.59 2.01 -5.34
N SER A 161 -25.50 1.27 -5.63
CA SER A 161 -24.37 1.03 -4.72
C SER A 161 -24.73 0.35 -3.38
N THR A 162 -25.90 -0.30 -3.27
CA THR A 162 -26.37 -0.89 -1.99
C THR A 162 -25.90 -2.32 -1.72
N GLY A 163 -25.15 -2.89 -2.66
CA GLY A 163 -24.64 -4.26 -2.62
C GLY A 163 -24.05 -4.70 -3.96
N ILE A 164 -23.87 -6.01 -4.10
CA ILE A 164 -23.29 -6.65 -5.29
C ILE A 164 -24.22 -7.70 -5.89
N VAL A 165 -24.16 -7.86 -7.21
CA VAL A 165 -24.80 -8.93 -7.98
C VAL A 165 -23.82 -10.11 -8.09
N GLN A 166 -24.25 -11.32 -7.72
CA GLN A 166 -23.38 -12.51 -7.73
C GLN A 166 -23.19 -13.14 -9.13
N THR A 167 -24.01 -12.76 -10.12
CA THR A 167 -23.92 -13.31 -11.48
C THR A 167 -22.95 -12.51 -12.34
N LEU A 168 -21.90 -13.18 -12.82
CA LEU A 168 -20.93 -12.61 -13.75
C LEU A 168 -21.34 -12.81 -15.21
N PRO A 169 -20.99 -11.87 -16.11
CA PRO A 169 -20.88 -12.18 -17.53
C PRO A 169 -19.79 -13.24 -17.72
N LYS A 170 -20.07 -14.30 -18.50
CA LYS A 170 -19.02 -15.23 -18.95
C LYS A 170 -18.01 -14.46 -19.79
N SER A 171 -16.77 -14.37 -19.31
CA SER A 171 -15.66 -13.75 -20.04
C SER A 171 -14.48 -14.71 -20.05
N SER A 172 -13.83 -14.85 -21.20
CA SER A 172 -12.58 -15.61 -21.36
C SER A 172 -11.34 -14.83 -20.94
N ASP A 173 -11.46 -13.50 -20.77
CA ASP A 173 -10.35 -12.65 -20.31
C ASP A 173 -10.17 -12.77 -18.78
N PRO A 174 -9.05 -13.31 -18.29
CA PRO A 174 -8.79 -13.43 -16.85
C PRO A 174 -8.63 -12.08 -16.15
N GLN A 175 -8.33 -10.99 -16.87
CA GLN A 175 -8.23 -9.64 -16.28
C GLN A 175 -9.57 -9.15 -15.73
N ILE A 176 -10.68 -9.67 -16.26
CA ILE A 176 -12.04 -9.38 -15.79
C ILE A 176 -12.35 -10.03 -14.44
N LEU A 177 -11.56 -11.03 -14.03
CA LEU A 177 -11.68 -11.69 -12.74
C LEU A 177 -10.94 -10.97 -11.61
N ILE A 178 -10.06 -10.03 -11.95
CA ILE A 178 -9.24 -9.31 -10.97
C ILE A 178 -10.07 -8.21 -10.31
N THR A 179 -10.00 -8.15 -8.99
CA THR A 179 -10.64 -7.13 -8.15
C THR A 179 -10.01 -5.77 -8.39
N ASP A 180 -10.84 -4.72 -8.42
CA ASP A 180 -10.42 -3.34 -8.68
C ASP A 180 -10.87 -2.36 -7.57
N ILE A 181 -11.54 -2.88 -6.54
CA ILE A 181 -11.90 -2.19 -5.30
C ILE A 181 -11.58 -3.09 -4.10
N GLU A 182 -10.92 -2.51 -3.11
CA GLU A 182 -10.73 -3.07 -1.78
C GLU A 182 -11.29 -2.07 -0.76
N LEU A 183 -12.15 -2.52 0.15
CA LEU A 183 -12.65 -1.72 1.26
C LEU A 183 -12.07 -2.24 2.57
N ARG A 184 -11.43 -1.36 3.33
CA ARG A 184 -10.67 -1.74 4.53
C ARG A 184 -11.25 -1.04 5.75
N PRO A 185 -12.08 -1.72 6.55
CA PRO A 185 -12.51 -1.21 7.84
C PRO A 185 -11.33 -1.06 8.81
N LEU A 186 -11.21 0.10 9.45
CA LEU A 186 -10.15 0.48 10.37
C LEU A 186 -10.78 1.13 11.60
N SER A 187 -10.36 0.72 12.79
CA SER A 187 -10.78 1.31 14.07
C SER A 187 -10.02 2.61 14.40
N THR A 188 -9.45 3.28 13.41
CA THR A 188 -8.70 4.52 13.53
C THR A 188 -8.83 5.31 12.22
N SER A 189 -8.26 6.51 12.21
CA SER A 189 -8.13 7.28 10.98
C SER A 189 -7.06 6.74 10.04
N ALA A 190 -7.38 6.75 8.76
CA ALA A 190 -6.43 6.57 7.67
C ALA A 190 -6.36 7.81 6.79
N MET A 191 -6.37 9.00 7.39
CA MET A 191 -6.09 10.23 6.67
C MET A 191 -4.61 10.59 6.88
N ASP A 192 -3.92 11.14 5.87
CA ASP A 192 -2.44 11.25 5.86
C ASP A 192 -1.90 12.65 6.17
N ASN A 193 -2.76 13.62 6.47
CA ASN A 193 -2.33 15.00 6.75
C ASN A 193 -1.84 15.16 8.20
N PHE A 194 -1.09 14.18 8.71
CA PHE A 194 -0.64 14.15 10.11
C PHE A 194 0.13 15.39 10.53
N ASP A 195 0.70 16.15 9.59
CA ASP A 195 1.45 17.38 9.87
C ASP A 195 0.59 18.64 9.96
N GLU A 196 -0.65 18.62 9.47
CA GLU A 196 -1.56 19.76 9.57
C GLU A 196 -2.02 19.96 11.03
N PRO A 197 -1.91 21.15 11.62
CA PRO A 197 -2.28 21.39 13.02
C PRO A 197 -3.75 21.05 13.33
N GLU A 198 -4.65 21.36 12.41
CA GLU A 198 -6.09 21.02 12.50
C GLU A 198 -6.31 19.51 12.53
N PHE A 199 -5.55 18.79 11.73
CA PHE A 199 -5.54 17.34 11.68
C PHE A 199 -5.02 16.76 13.01
N LYS A 200 -3.85 17.19 13.50
CA LYS A 200 -3.30 16.76 14.82
C LYS A 200 -4.31 16.97 15.95
N ASN A 201 -5.02 18.10 15.96
CA ASN A 201 -6.00 18.44 16.98
C ASN A 201 -7.25 17.55 16.93
N ILE A 202 -7.75 17.21 15.74
CA ILE A 202 -8.95 16.38 15.59
C ILE A 202 -8.62 14.90 15.82
N PHE A 203 -7.52 14.37 15.27
CA PHE A 203 -7.18 12.94 15.38
C PHE A 203 -6.63 12.53 16.75
N SER A 204 -6.05 13.46 17.51
CA SER A 204 -5.62 13.17 18.88
C SER A 204 -6.79 13.01 19.86
N LYS A 205 -8.00 13.50 19.51
CA LYS A 205 -9.13 13.60 20.45
C LYS A 205 -10.44 12.99 19.94
N THR A 206 -10.64 12.90 18.64
CA THR A 206 -11.89 12.40 18.05
C THR A 206 -11.77 10.89 17.79
N PRO A 207 -12.60 10.05 18.42
CA PRO A 207 -12.59 8.64 18.14
C PRO A 207 -13.26 8.34 16.80
N ILE A 208 -12.53 7.68 15.91
CA ILE A 208 -12.91 7.53 14.51
C ILE A 208 -12.89 6.05 14.11
N PHE A 209 -13.88 5.68 13.32
CA PHE A 209 -13.91 4.48 12.50
C PHE A 209 -13.86 4.89 11.03
N CYS A 210 -13.06 4.20 10.24
CA CYS A 210 -12.85 4.51 8.83
C CYS A 210 -13.01 3.27 7.97
N ILE A 211 -13.65 3.40 6.81
CA ILE A 211 -13.51 2.46 5.71
C ILE A 211 -12.58 3.13 4.70
N LEU A 212 -11.40 2.56 4.50
CA LEU A 212 -10.49 2.99 3.46
C LEU A 212 -10.92 2.36 2.14
N ALA A 213 -11.42 3.18 1.22
CA ALA A 213 -11.82 2.76 -0.12
C ALA A 213 -10.59 2.81 -1.04
N THR A 214 -9.99 1.65 -1.28
CA THR A 214 -8.77 1.49 -2.06
C THR A 214 -9.10 1.01 -3.47
N THR A 215 -8.44 1.57 -4.48
CA THR A 215 -8.50 1.04 -5.85
C THR A 215 -7.15 0.40 -6.21
N PRO A 216 -7.01 -0.93 -6.04
CA PRO A 216 -5.74 -1.61 -6.22
C PRO A 216 -5.30 -1.73 -7.69
N ARG A 217 -6.18 -1.39 -8.65
CA ARG A 217 -5.85 -1.30 -10.08
C ARG A 217 -6.10 0.11 -10.63
N PRO A 218 -5.26 1.09 -10.27
CA PRO A 218 -5.32 2.39 -10.92
C PRO A 218 -5.08 2.22 -12.43
N LYS A 219 -5.87 2.89 -13.27
CA LYS A 219 -5.48 3.10 -14.68
C LYS A 219 -4.52 4.28 -14.84
N SER A 220 -4.40 5.10 -13.80
CA SER A 220 -3.49 6.23 -13.73
C SER A 220 -2.05 5.78 -13.58
N ARG A 221 -1.15 6.50 -14.25
CA ARG A 221 0.30 6.32 -14.14
C ARG A 221 0.91 7.67 -13.79
N GLY A 222 1.83 7.67 -12.82
CA GLY A 222 2.67 8.82 -12.52
C GLY A 222 4.06 8.62 -13.11
N THR A 223 4.87 9.67 -13.09
CA THR A 223 6.32 9.53 -13.24
C THR A 223 7.02 10.15 -12.06
N VAL A 224 8.10 9.50 -11.61
CA VAL A 224 9.04 10.10 -10.66
C VAL A 224 10.28 10.48 -11.45
N HIS A 225 10.75 11.69 -11.19
CA HIS A 225 11.99 12.21 -11.75
C HIS A 225 12.79 12.83 -10.61
N LEU A 226 14.11 12.77 -10.71
CA LEU A 226 14.98 13.62 -9.89
C LEU A 226 14.76 15.08 -10.33
N ALA A 227 13.75 15.73 -9.76
CA ALA A 227 13.42 17.14 -10.01
C ALA A 227 14.06 18.06 -8.96
N SER A 228 13.98 17.61 -7.71
CA SER A 228 14.58 18.09 -6.47
C SER A 228 14.04 17.17 -5.34
N ASN A 229 14.32 17.48 -4.07
CA ASN A 229 14.08 16.61 -2.90
C ASN A 229 12.61 16.44 -2.46
N ASN A 230 11.59 16.73 -3.30
CA ASN A 230 10.18 16.67 -2.87
C ASN A 230 9.41 15.51 -3.53
N PRO A 231 9.17 14.39 -2.80
CA PRO A 231 8.46 13.21 -3.30
C PRO A 231 6.92 13.30 -3.24
N HIS A 232 6.32 14.46 -2.93
CA HIS A 232 4.89 14.57 -2.60
C HIS A 232 3.94 14.92 -3.77
N ASP A 233 4.38 14.88 -5.03
CA ASP A 233 3.51 15.20 -6.17
C ASP A 233 2.40 14.16 -6.39
N LYS A 234 1.15 14.63 -6.44
CA LYS A 234 -0.04 13.78 -6.48
C LYS A 234 -0.33 13.24 -7.90
N SER A 235 -0.52 11.92 -8.00
CA SER A 235 -0.96 11.24 -9.24
C SER A 235 -2.44 11.50 -9.56
N LYS A 236 -2.78 11.58 -10.86
CA LYS A 236 -4.15 11.78 -11.36
C LYS A 236 -4.87 10.44 -11.54
N SER A 237 -5.80 10.09 -10.66
CA SER A 237 -6.55 8.82 -10.72
C SER A 237 -7.75 8.79 -11.67
N THR A 238 -8.20 7.58 -12.04
CA THR A 238 -9.49 7.38 -12.72
C THR A 238 -10.62 7.44 -11.68
N LEU A 239 -11.49 8.44 -11.81
CA LEU A 239 -12.48 8.76 -10.79
C LEU A 239 -13.59 7.72 -10.65
N GLU A 240 -13.91 6.97 -11.71
CA GLU A 240 -15.09 6.08 -11.70
C GLU A 240 -15.00 4.92 -10.68
N SER A 241 -13.89 4.19 -10.61
CA SER A 241 -13.72 3.13 -9.60
C SER A 241 -13.74 3.71 -8.18
N SER A 242 -13.08 4.85 -8.00
CA SER A 242 -13.05 5.58 -6.72
C SER A 242 -14.45 6.04 -6.28
N ARG A 243 -15.30 6.51 -7.20
CA ARG A 243 -16.70 6.85 -6.92
C ARG A 243 -17.48 5.65 -6.42
N ASN A 244 -17.37 4.52 -7.12
CA ASN A 244 -18.07 3.29 -6.75
C ASN A 244 -17.60 2.76 -5.39
N ALA A 245 -16.29 2.81 -5.11
CA ALA A 245 -15.72 2.40 -3.83
C ALA A 245 -16.20 3.29 -2.67
N VAL A 246 -16.25 4.62 -2.86
CA VAL A 246 -16.75 5.56 -1.85
C VAL A 246 -18.24 5.39 -1.62
N ARG A 247 -19.06 5.28 -2.68
CA ARG A 247 -20.52 5.08 -2.55
C ARG A 247 -20.86 3.77 -1.84
N LEU A 248 -20.17 2.68 -2.19
CA LEU A 248 -20.35 1.39 -1.52
C LEU A 248 -19.94 1.46 -0.05
N SER A 249 -18.86 2.16 0.29
CA SER A 249 -18.42 2.39 1.67
C SER A 249 -19.49 3.14 2.48
N LEU A 250 -20.11 4.18 1.90
CA LEU A 250 -21.21 4.90 2.53
C LEU A 250 -22.42 4.01 2.78
N SER A 251 -22.81 3.18 1.80
CA SER A 251 -23.90 2.22 1.97
C SER A 251 -23.61 1.20 3.08
N ILE A 252 -22.36 0.74 3.21
CA ILE A 252 -21.94 -0.14 4.31
C ILE A 252 -22.13 0.58 5.65
N GLY A 253 -21.68 1.83 5.76
CA GLY A 253 -21.91 2.66 6.95
C GLY A 253 -23.39 2.78 7.31
N ASP A 254 -24.27 2.93 6.32
CA ASP A 254 -25.72 3.03 6.55
C ASP A 254 -26.30 1.74 7.11
N ARG A 255 -25.90 0.59 6.55
CA ARG A 255 -26.31 -0.70 7.10
C ARG A 255 -25.75 -0.96 8.49
N MET A 256 -24.53 -0.49 8.79
CA MET A 256 -23.96 -0.57 10.13
C MET A 256 -24.81 0.23 11.13
N LYS A 257 -25.25 1.45 10.77
CA LYS A 257 -26.18 2.25 11.59
C LYS A 257 -27.51 1.52 11.81
N THR A 258 -28.11 0.97 10.77
CA THR A 258 -29.36 0.18 10.87
C THR A 258 -29.18 -1.08 11.74
N SER A 259 -27.97 -1.66 11.75
CA SER A 259 -27.61 -2.81 12.59
C SER A 259 -27.22 -2.42 14.03
N ALA A 260 -27.55 -1.20 14.46
CA ALA A 260 -27.24 -0.63 15.78
C ALA A 260 -25.74 -0.48 16.11
N PHE A 261 -24.86 -0.48 15.11
CA PHE A 261 -23.47 -0.09 15.33
C PHE A 261 -23.41 1.44 15.50
N PRO A 262 -22.70 1.97 16.52
CA PRO A 262 -22.79 3.38 16.90
C PRO A 262 -21.91 4.28 16.02
N LEU A 263 -22.25 4.42 14.74
CA LEU A 263 -21.70 5.49 13.90
C LEU A 263 -22.46 6.78 14.19
N LEU A 264 -21.75 7.78 14.69
CA LEU A 264 -22.29 9.08 15.07
C LEU A 264 -22.30 10.01 13.83
N ARG A 265 -21.48 11.06 13.80
CA ARG A 265 -21.36 11.96 12.65
C ARG A 265 -20.45 11.41 11.57
N ASN A 266 -20.71 11.77 10.31
CA ASN A 266 -19.76 11.56 9.21
C ASN A 266 -18.59 12.54 9.39
N ILE A 267 -17.36 12.12 9.07
CA ILE A 267 -16.16 12.96 9.16
C ILE A 267 -15.69 13.36 7.76
N THR A 268 -16.01 14.60 7.38
CA THR A 268 -15.59 15.27 6.15
C THR A 268 -14.52 16.32 6.44
N PHE A 269 -13.63 16.55 5.47
CA PHE A 269 -12.44 17.42 5.52
C PHE A 269 -12.24 17.99 4.11
N PRO A 270 -11.93 19.29 3.99
CA PRO A 270 -11.67 20.25 5.09
C PRO A 270 -12.97 20.58 5.86
N ALA A 271 -12.82 20.93 7.14
CA ALA A 271 -13.95 21.08 8.08
C ALA A 271 -14.95 22.18 7.66
N GLU A 272 -14.52 23.09 6.79
CA GLU A 272 -15.32 24.20 6.24
C GLU A 272 -16.42 23.74 5.27
N ILE A 273 -16.30 22.52 4.71
CA ILE A 273 -17.22 21.97 3.69
C ILE A 273 -18.14 20.90 4.33
N GLN A 274 -18.52 21.10 5.59
CA GLN A 274 -18.99 20.00 6.44
C GLN A 274 -20.40 19.45 6.15
N GLU A 275 -21.17 19.97 5.19
CA GLU A 275 -22.58 19.57 5.04
C GLU A 275 -23.02 19.16 3.64
N LEU A 276 -22.12 19.17 2.65
CA LEU A 276 -22.47 18.62 1.34
C LEU A 276 -22.26 17.11 1.38
N ASP A 277 -23.31 16.43 1.82
CA ASP A 277 -23.44 14.98 1.87
C ASP A 277 -22.83 14.38 0.60
N VAL A 278 -21.75 13.60 0.73
CA VAL A 278 -21.12 12.84 -0.38
C VAL A 278 -22.12 11.81 -0.99
N ARG A 279 -23.32 11.72 -0.39
CA ARG A 279 -24.51 11.06 -0.89
C ARG A 279 -25.24 11.83 -1.99
N SER A 280 -24.87 13.08 -2.28
CA SER A 280 -25.52 13.79 -3.37
C SER A 280 -25.30 12.99 -4.66
N ASN A 281 -26.34 12.87 -5.48
CA ASN A 281 -26.19 12.33 -6.83
C ASN A 281 -25.33 13.27 -7.71
N ASN A 282 -24.79 14.36 -7.15
CA ASN A 282 -23.87 15.26 -7.81
C ASN A 282 -22.47 14.63 -7.88
N THR A 283 -22.11 14.19 -9.08
CA THR A 283 -20.81 13.59 -9.37
C THR A 283 -19.65 14.56 -9.15
N GLU A 284 -19.87 15.87 -9.29
CA GLU A 284 -18.82 16.89 -9.18
C GLU A 284 -18.37 17.09 -7.73
N GLU A 285 -19.29 17.03 -6.78
CA GLU A 285 -19.00 17.12 -5.35
C GLU A 285 -18.24 15.88 -4.87
N LEU A 286 -18.68 14.70 -5.29
CA LEU A 286 -17.99 13.44 -5.02
C LEU A 286 -16.57 13.45 -5.61
N ASP A 287 -16.39 13.97 -6.81
CA ASP A 287 -15.07 14.12 -7.43
C ASP A 287 -14.17 15.08 -6.67
N LYS A 288 -14.70 16.21 -6.18
CA LYS A 288 -13.95 17.15 -5.34
C LYS A 288 -13.52 16.47 -4.05
N PHE A 289 -14.43 15.73 -3.40
CA PHE A 289 -14.13 14.95 -2.20
C PHE A 289 -13.01 13.92 -2.46
N ILE A 290 -13.13 13.12 -3.53
CA ILE A 290 -12.12 12.13 -3.91
C ILE A 290 -10.77 12.80 -4.15
N ARG A 291 -10.70 13.87 -4.95
CA ARG A 291 -9.43 14.57 -5.25
C ARG A 291 -8.78 15.18 -4.02
N HIS A 292 -9.57 15.66 -3.06
CA HIS A 292 -9.05 16.23 -1.83
C HIS A 292 -8.50 15.14 -0.89
N ARG A 293 -9.13 13.96 -0.87
CA ARG A 293 -8.88 12.90 0.12
C ARG A 293 -8.06 11.73 -0.38
N ILE A 294 -7.79 11.68 -1.68
CA ILE A 294 -6.94 10.66 -2.27
C ILE A 294 -5.56 10.68 -1.61
N ARG A 295 -5.13 9.49 -1.20
CA ARG A 295 -3.83 9.25 -0.57
C ARG A 295 -3.17 8.00 -1.13
N THR A 296 -1.87 7.91 -0.90
CA THR A 296 -1.10 6.69 -1.12
C THR A 296 -1.50 5.60 -0.12
N THR A 297 -1.37 4.35 -0.54
CA THR A 297 -1.42 3.17 0.34
C THR A 297 0.00 2.63 0.62
N PHE A 298 1.03 3.36 0.19
CA PHE A 298 2.44 2.99 0.27
C PHE A 298 2.79 1.72 -0.53
N HIS A 299 2.07 1.47 -1.63
CA HIS A 299 2.25 0.32 -2.51
C HIS A 299 2.85 0.75 -3.85
N TYR A 300 3.91 1.56 -3.80
CA TYR A 300 4.62 2.02 -4.99
C TYR A 300 5.25 0.86 -5.76
N ALA A 301 5.11 0.87 -7.08
CA ALA A 301 5.57 -0.18 -7.97
C ALA A 301 5.85 0.34 -9.40
N SER A 302 6.46 -0.51 -10.21
CA SER A 302 6.61 -0.36 -11.67
C SER A 302 7.60 0.70 -12.19
N THR A 303 8.39 1.36 -11.32
CA THR A 303 9.36 2.39 -11.72
C THR A 303 10.51 1.85 -12.58
N CYS A 304 10.92 0.59 -12.39
CA CYS A 304 11.92 -0.12 -13.17
C CYS A 304 11.31 -1.33 -13.90
N ARG A 305 10.19 -1.08 -14.60
CA ARG A 305 9.29 -2.09 -15.19
C ARG A 305 10.02 -3.21 -15.96
N MET A 306 9.70 -4.46 -15.61
CA MET A 306 10.06 -5.63 -16.41
C MET A 306 9.13 -5.74 -17.62
N ALA A 307 9.67 -5.54 -18.81
CA ALA A 307 8.94 -5.66 -20.07
C ALA A 307 9.91 -5.64 -21.26
N LEU A 308 9.41 -5.86 -22.47
CA LEU A 308 10.20 -5.68 -23.67
C LEU A 308 10.63 -4.21 -23.84
N GLU A 309 11.85 -4.00 -24.31
CA GLU A 309 12.40 -2.67 -24.60
C GLU A 309 11.57 -1.93 -25.67
N ASN A 310 10.97 -2.67 -26.60
CA ASN A 310 10.14 -2.14 -27.69
C ASN A 310 8.62 -2.18 -27.40
N ASP A 311 8.20 -2.38 -26.15
CA ASP A 311 6.79 -2.28 -25.75
C ASP A 311 6.28 -0.83 -25.92
N GLN A 312 4.96 -0.65 -26.09
CA GLN A 312 4.28 0.66 -26.06
C GLN A 312 4.70 1.51 -24.86
N ASN A 313 4.99 0.87 -23.72
CA ASN A 313 5.65 1.51 -22.59
C ASN A 313 6.98 0.80 -22.33
N PRO A 314 8.12 1.27 -22.86
CA PRO A 314 9.39 0.54 -22.78
C PRO A 314 9.72 0.00 -21.38
N GLY A 315 10.16 -1.25 -21.32
CA GLY A 315 10.71 -1.85 -20.09
C GLY A 315 12.08 -1.28 -19.74
N VAL A 316 12.43 -1.34 -18.45
CA VAL A 316 13.77 -1.00 -17.93
C VAL A 316 14.63 -2.26 -17.77
N VAL A 317 13.99 -3.40 -17.47
CA VAL A 317 14.65 -4.70 -17.31
C VAL A 317 14.01 -5.79 -18.16
N ASP A 318 14.82 -6.79 -18.52
CA ASP A 318 14.36 -8.03 -19.14
C ASP A 318 13.74 -9.00 -18.11
N ASP A 319 13.26 -10.16 -18.59
CA ASP A 319 12.69 -11.24 -17.78
C ASP A 319 13.68 -11.94 -16.85
N GLU A 320 14.97 -11.58 -16.96
CA GLU A 320 16.05 -12.02 -16.09
C GLU A 320 16.57 -10.89 -15.17
N LEU A 321 15.81 -9.80 -15.11
CA LEU A 321 16.03 -8.60 -14.29
C LEU A 321 17.29 -7.81 -14.65
N ARG A 322 17.83 -8.00 -15.85
CA ARG A 322 18.99 -7.25 -16.36
C ARG A 322 18.54 -5.92 -16.90
N VAL A 323 19.29 -4.87 -16.59
CA VAL A 323 19.00 -3.52 -17.09
C VAL A 323 19.38 -3.44 -18.57
N TYR A 324 18.44 -3.02 -19.42
CA TYR A 324 18.72 -2.83 -20.85
C TYR A 324 19.85 -1.83 -21.06
N GLY A 325 20.72 -2.09 -22.05
CA GLY A 325 21.84 -1.22 -22.39
C GLY A 325 23.00 -1.20 -21.39
N VAL A 326 23.00 -2.02 -20.34
CA VAL A 326 24.06 -2.07 -19.31
C VAL A 326 24.47 -3.51 -19.02
N GLN A 327 25.77 -3.77 -18.98
CA GLN A 327 26.32 -5.05 -18.58
C GLN A 327 26.60 -5.12 -17.08
N GLY A 328 26.29 -6.26 -16.47
CA GLY A 328 26.59 -6.51 -15.06
C GLY A 328 25.72 -5.72 -14.07
N LEU A 329 24.69 -5.03 -14.55
CA LEU A 329 23.68 -4.40 -13.72
C LEU A 329 22.36 -5.15 -13.80
N ARG A 330 21.85 -5.54 -12.65
CA ARG A 330 20.45 -5.93 -12.46
C ARG A 330 19.82 -4.91 -11.54
N VAL A 331 18.51 -4.74 -11.61
CA VAL A 331 17.78 -4.05 -10.53
C VAL A 331 17.86 -4.96 -9.31
N TYR A 332 18.94 -4.80 -8.56
CA TYR A 332 19.34 -5.70 -7.48
C TYR A 332 18.36 -5.71 -6.30
N ASN A 333 17.50 -4.69 -6.24
CA ASN A 333 16.53 -4.58 -5.15
C ASN A 333 15.35 -5.54 -5.29
N CYS A 334 15.15 -6.20 -6.45
CA CYS A 334 14.13 -7.22 -6.66
C CYS A 334 12.82 -6.90 -5.91
N ASP A 335 12.44 -5.63 -6.04
CA ASP A 335 11.39 -4.99 -5.28
C ASP A 335 10.19 -4.76 -6.20
N THR A 336 9.20 -4.06 -5.71
CA THR A 336 7.97 -3.78 -6.44
C THR A 336 8.21 -2.90 -7.68
N SER A 337 9.38 -2.27 -7.84
CA SER A 337 9.71 -1.44 -9.01
C SER A 337 9.70 -2.22 -10.32
N ILE A 338 10.03 -3.51 -10.29
CA ILE A 338 10.10 -4.33 -11.51
C ILE A 338 8.74 -4.80 -11.99
N PHE A 339 7.68 -4.64 -11.19
CA PHE A 339 6.36 -5.20 -11.52
C PHE A 339 5.89 -4.63 -12.87
N PRO A 340 5.59 -5.48 -13.88
CA PRO A 340 5.09 -5.02 -15.18
C PRO A 340 3.80 -4.21 -15.05
N GLN A 341 2.99 -4.58 -14.06
CA GLN A 341 1.78 -3.92 -13.60
C GLN A 341 1.62 -4.21 -12.11
N ILE A 342 1.12 -3.23 -11.35
CA ILE A 342 0.79 -3.42 -9.94
C ILE A 342 -0.22 -4.57 -9.75
N VAL A 343 0.04 -5.40 -8.74
CA VAL A 343 -0.79 -6.54 -8.36
C VAL A 343 -2.00 -6.03 -7.57
N SER A 344 -3.16 -6.69 -7.72
CA SER A 344 -4.34 -6.37 -6.93
C SER A 344 -4.28 -7.04 -5.55
N GLY A 345 -3.57 -6.41 -4.62
CA GLY A 345 -3.40 -6.89 -3.25
C GLY A 345 -2.20 -6.23 -2.57
N HIS A 346 -2.08 -6.38 -1.25
CA HIS A 346 -0.96 -5.81 -0.49
C HIS A 346 0.40 -6.35 -1.00
N LEU A 347 1.36 -5.46 -1.26
CA LEU A 347 2.56 -5.82 -2.03
C LEU A 347 3.65 -6.55 -1.25
N GLN A 348 3.52 -6.73 0.07
CA GLN A 348 4.54 -7.41 0.88
C GLN A 348 4.84 -8.83 0.38
N ALA A 349 3.81 -9.66 0.20
CA ALA A 349 4.00 -11.04 -0.25
C ALA A 349 4.53 -11.11 -1.70
N PRO A 350 3.98 -10.35 -2.67
CA PRO A 350 4.58 -10.23 -4.00
C PRO A 350 6.04 -9.78 -4.01
N ALA A 351 6.42 -8.84 -3.13
CA ALA A 351 7.80 -8.37 -3.02
C ALA A 351 8.74 -9.49 -2.54
N VAL A 352 8.35 -10.23 -1.51
CA VAL A 352 9.12 -11.40 -1.03
C VAL A 352 9.23 -12.47 -2.12
N MET A 353 8.14 -12.77 -2.83
CA MET A 353 8.14 -13.76 -3.93
C MET A 353 9.13 -13.39 -5.04
N VAL A 354 9.18 -12.11 -5.42
CA VAL A 354 10.13 -11.62 -6.42
C VAL A 354 11.57 -11.65 -5.90
N ALA A 355 11.79 -11.29 -4.63
CA ALA A 355 13.11 -11.37 -4.01
C ALA A 355 13.64 -12.81 -3.98
N GLU A 356 12.81 -13.79 -3.62
CA GLU A 356 13.16 -15.22 -3.65
C GLU A 356 13.48 -15.69 -5.08
N LYS A 357 12.65 -15.32 -6.06
CA LYS A 357 12.91 -15.69 -7.45
C LYS A 357 14.21 -15.07 -7.98
N CYS A 358 14.50 -13.85 -7.55
CA CYS A 358 15.71 -13.15 -7.90
C CYS A 358 16.96 -13.82 -7.30
N ALA A 359 16.91 -14.24 -6.03
CA ALA A 359 17.97 -15.02 -5.41
C ALA A 359 18.22 -16.34 -6.18
N ASP A 360 17.16 -17.04 -6.57
CA ASP A 360 17.22 -18.26 -7.39
C ASP A 360 17.90 -18.01 -8.77
N LEU A 361 17.55 -16.91 -9.43
CA LEU A 361 18.18 -16.47 -10.70
C LEU A 361 19.65 -16.07 -10.54
N MET A 362 20.10 -15.75 -9.33
CA MET A 362 21.50 -15.43 -9.03
C MET A 362 22.30 -16.69 -8.71
N ILE A 363 21.73 -17.60 -7.93
CA ILE A 363 22.38 -18.85 -7.52
C ILE A 363 22.55 -19.79 -8.70
N ASN A 364 21.50 -20.03 -9.50
CA ASN A 364 21.53 -20.99 -10.62
C ASN A 364 22.32 -20.50 -11.85
N ARG A 365 23.07 -19.39 -11.73
CA ARG A 365 23.95 -18.84 -12.77
C ARG A 365 25.42 -18.83 -12.36
N MET A 366 25.73 -19.22 -11.14
CA MET A 366 27.07 -19.66 -10.72
C MET A 366 27.20 -21.15 -10.96
#